data_AF-A0A958ADB8-F1
#
_entry.id   AF-A0A958ADB8-F1
#
_cell.length_a   1.000
_cell.length_b   1.000
_cell.length_c   1.000
_cell.angle_alpha   90.00
_cell.angle_beta   90.00
_cell.angle_gamma   90.00
#
_symmetry.space_group_name_H-M   'P 1'
#
loop_
_entity.id
_entity.type
_entity.pdbx_description
1 polymer ?
#
loop_
_entity_poly.entity_id
_entity_poly.type
_entity_poly.pdbx_seq_one_letter_code
_entity_poly.pdbx_strand_id
1 'polypeptide(L)'
;MDFANTQIELAQTLDSQDQLAPFRDEFVIADPDLIYLDGNSLGRLPKRTDPLMQAAIGEAWGQRLIRGWNEGWIQAPFELGAKIAQLIGAEADEVIVTDSTSINLFKLVVAALKARPGRTKIVSD
;
A
#
# COMPACT_ATOMS: atom_id res chain seq x y z
N MET A 1 -19.36 23.68 5.38
CA MET A 1 -18.49 23.51 6.57
C MET A 1 -17.88 24.87 6.85
N ASP A 2 -18.04 25.40 8.06
CA ASP A 2 -17.45 26.69 8.45
C ASP A 2 -16.04 26.46 9.00
N PHE A 3 -15.02 26.70 8.17
CA PHE A 3 -13.63 26.49 8.51
C PHE A 3 -13.03 27.60 9.40
N ALA A 4 -13.78 28.67 9.70
CA ALA A 4 -13.35 29.71 10.63
C ALA A 4 -13.60 29.33 12.10
N ASN A 5 -14.41 28.30 12.34
CA ASN A 5 -14.69 27.80 13.68
C ASN A 5 -13.55 26.88 14.18
N THR A 6 -12.86 27.31 15.24
CA THR A 6 -11.72 26.60 15.85
C THR A 6 -12.06 25.89 17.16
N GLN A 7 -13.34 25.73 17.48
CA GLN A 7 -13.81 25.08 18.71
C GLN A 7 -13.69 23.55 18.64
N ILE A 8 -13.43 22.90 19.78
CA ILE A 8 -13.24 21.43 19.86
C ILE A 8 -14.51 20.66 19.48
N GLU A 9 -15.68 21.23 19.76
CA GLU A 9 -16.98 20.64 19.47
C GLU A 9 -17.20 20.43 17.97
N LEU A 10 -16.57 21.26 17.12
CA LEU A 10 -16.59 21.06 15.68
C LEU A 10 -15.90 19.75 15.31
N ALA A 11 -14.69 19.52 15.81
CA ALA A 11 -13.94 18.29 15.56
C ALA A 11 -14.69 17.05 16.06
N GLN A 12 -15.21 17.10 17.29
CA GLN A 12 -16.02 16.00 17.86
C GLN A 12 -17.27 15.69 17.02
N THR A 13 -17.93 16.72 16.50
CA THR A 13 -19.08 16.54 15.61
C THR A 13 -18.68 15.88 14.30
N LEU A 14 -17.57 16.31 13.69
CA LEU A 14 -17.04 15.72 12.46
C LEU A 14 -16.65 14.25 12.67
N ASP A 15 -15.96 13.92 13.77
CA ASP A 15 -15.61 12.54 14.13
C ASP A 15 -16.86 11.66 14.32
N SER A 16 -17.91 12.19 14.96
CA SER A 16 -19.15 11.43 15.19
C SER A 16 -19.93 11.12 13.90
N GLN A 17 -19.66 11.85 12.83
CA GLN A 17 -20.32 11.71 11.52
C GLN A 17 -19.46 10.96 10.50
N ASP A 18 -18.21 10.65 10.85
CA ASP A 18 -17.28 9.98 9.95
C ASP A 18 -17.64 8.50 9.77
N GLN A 19 -18.11 8.16 8.56
CA GLN A 19 -18.40 6.78 8.18
C GLN A 19 -17.16 5.88 8.11
N LEU A 20 -15.97 6.48 8.03
CA LEU A 20 -14.68 5.78 7.99
C LEU A 20 -14.05 5.59 9.38
N ALA A 21 -14.62 6.19 10.43
CA ALA A 21 -14.11 6.08 11.80
C ALA A 21 -13.80 4.62 12.24
N PRO A 22 -14.62 3.60 11.87
CA PRO A 22 -14.32 2.21 12.23
C PRO A 22 -12.99 1.68 11.66
N PHE A 23 -12.50 2.20 10.53
CA PHE A 23 -11.22 1.76 9.96
C PHE A 23 -10.03 2.08 10.86
N ARG A 24 -10.17 3.07 11.77
CA ARG A 24 -9.14 3.35 12.79
C ARG A 24 -8.81 2.10 13.62
N ASP A 25 -9.81 1.25 13.87
CA ASP A 25 -9.67 0.04 14.66
C ASP A 25 -8.94 -1.09 13.91
N GLU A 26 -8.69 -0.96 12.61
CA GLU A 26 -7.87 -1.90 11.84
C GLU A 26 -6.36 -1.68 12.04
N PHE A 27 -5.94 -0.60 12.71
CA PHE A 27 -4.54 -0.22 12.89
C PHE A 27 -4.05 -0.38 14.33
N VAL A 28 -2.77 -0.67 14.49
CA VAL A 28 -2.10 -0.70 15.80
C VAL A 28 -1.89 0.74 16.29
N ILE A 29 -2.41 1.03 17.48
CA ILE A 29 -2.28 2.31 18.16
C ILE A 29 -1.75 2.01 19.56
N ALA A 30 -0.42 1.96 19.69
CA ALA A 30 0.25 1.62 20.94
C ALA A 30 0.19 2.76 21.96
N ASP A 31 0.28 3.99 21.47
CA ASP A 31 0.14 5.21 22.26
C ASP A 31 -1.13 5.95 21.81
N PRO A 32 -2.16 6.08 22.66
CA PRO A 32 -3.40 6.76 22.34
C PRO A 32 -3.24 8.29 22.23
N ASP A 33 -2.21 8.87 22.84
CA ASP A 33 -1.98 10.32 22.87
C ASP A 33 -1.09 10.79 21.71
N LEU A 34 -0.46 9.86 20.99
CA LEU A 34 0.38 10.18 19.82
C LEU A 34 -0.46 10.61 18.61
N ILE A 35 -0.37 11.91 18.30
CA ILE A 35 -0.87 12.50 17.05
C ILE A 35 0.13 12.22 15.92
N TYR A 36 -0.16 11.19 15.10
CA TYR A 36 0.73 10.74 14.03
C TYR A 36 0.35 11.32 12.67
N LEU A 37 1.06 12.38 12.24
CA LEU A 37 0.81 13.12 11.00
C LEU A 37 1.91 12.91 9.94
N ASP A 38 2.58 11.75 9.96
CA ASP A 38 3.64 11.39 8.99
C ASP A 38 3.34 10.05 8.28
N GLY A 39 2.05 9.72 8.16
CA GLY A 39 1.58 8.50 7.50
C GLY A 39 1.89 8.43 6.00
N ASN A 40 2.23 9.57 5.38
CA ASN A 40 2.69 9.68 4.00
C ASN A 40 4.12 9.16 3.81
N SER A 41 4.92 9.14 4.87
CA SER A 41 6.28 8.57 4.87
C SER A 41 6.24 7.09 5.24
N LEU A 42 5.57 6.77 6.36
CA LEU A 42 5.38 5.40 6.84
C LEU A 42 3.96 5.21 7.38
N GLY A 43 3.18 4.32 6.75
CA GLY A 43 1.84 4.01 7.22
C GLY A 43 1.84 3.32 8.59
N ARG A 44 0.81 3.57 9.41
CA ARG A 44 0.57 2.79 10.63
C ARG A 44 0.39 1.31 10.29
N LEU A 45 0.88 0.43 11.16
CA LEU A 45 0.78 -1.02 10.99
C LEU A 45 -0.69 -1.48 11.09
N PRO A 46 -1.25 -2.15 10.05
CA PRO A 46 -2.52 -2.84 10.19
C PRO A 46 -2.40 -4.02 11.16
N LYS A 47 -3.39 -4.20 12.05
CA LYS A 47 -3.42 -5.28 13.06
C LYS A 47 -3.31 -6.67 12.41
N ARG A 48 -3.86 -6.82 11.20
CA ARG A 48 -3.85 -8.09 10.45
C ARG A 48 -2.47 -8.49 9.96
N THR A 49 -1.51 -7.57 9.88
CA THR A 49 -0.17 -7.86 9.35
C THR A 49 0.60 -8.84 10.24
N ASP A 50 0.53 -8.70 11.56
CA ASP A 50 1.27 -9.58 12.48
C ASP A 50 0.92 -11.07 12.31
N PRO A 51 -0.35 -11.50 12.43
CA PRO A 51 -0.69 -12.92 12.23
C PRO A 51 -0.40 -13.42 10.81
N LEU A 52 -0.54 -12.57 9.78
CA LEU A 52 -0.19 -12.94 8.40
C LEU A 52 1.31 -13.20 8.23
N MET A 53 2.15 -12.36 8.85
CA MET A 53 3.61 -12.54 8.81
C MET A 53 4.05 -13.77 9.60
N GLN A 54 3.43 -14.02 10.76
CA GLN A 54 3.69 -15.24 11.53
C GLN A 54 3.34 -16.51 10.73
N ALA A 55 2.19 -16.53 10.06
CA ALA A 55 1.81 -17.64 9.19
C ALA A 55 2.76 -17.82 7.99
N ALA A 56 3.16 -16.71 7.35
CA ALA A 56 4.11 -16.74 6.23
C ALA A 56 5.46 -17.38 6.63
N ILE A 57 5.96 -17.06 7.82
CA ILE A 57 7.24 -17.59 8.33
C ILE A 57 7.08 -19.00 8.87
N GLY A 58 6.15 -19.20 9.80
CA GLY A 58 6.02 -20.46 10.57
C GLY A 58 5.41 -21.60 9.77
N GLU A 59 4.40 -21.32 8.94
CA GLU A 59 3.67 -22.32 8.20
C GLU A 59 4.18 -22.42 6.75
N ALA A 60 4.05 -21.34 5.99
CA ALA A 60 4.37 -21.37 4.56
C ALA A 60 5.87 -21.63 4.34
N TRP A 61 6.75 -20.84 4.96
CA TRP A 61 8.19 -21.09 4.85
C TRP A 61 8.63 -22.30 5.67
N GLY A 62 8.35 -22.30 6.98
CA GLY A 62 8.88 -23.29 7.92
C GLY A 62 8.43 -24.74 7.66
N GLN A 63 7.20 -24.94 7.18
CA GLN A 63 6.63 -26.28 7.00
C GLN A 63 6.39 -26.65 5.53
N ARG A 64 5.87 -25.72 4.72
CA ARG A 64 5.58 -26.00 3.29
C ARG A 64 6.84 -25.96 2.43
N LEU A 65 7.87 -25.20 2.81
CA LEU A 65 9.15 -25.08 2.12
C LEU A 65 8.92 -24.71 0.63
N ILE A 66 9.63 -25.38 -0.29
CA ILE A 66 9.55 -25.13 -1.73
C ILE A 66 8.13 -25.23 -2.30
N ARG A 67 7.21 -25.96 -1.64
CA ARG A 67 5.81 -26.04 -2.09
C ARG A 67 5.10 -24.69 -2.02
N GLY A 68 5.52 -23.80 -1.11
CA GLY A 68 4.98 -22.44 -0.96
C GLY A 68 4.95 -21.63 -2.26
N TRP A 69 5.92 -21.87 -3.16
CA TRP A 69 5.93 -21.27 -4.49
C TRP A 69 4.65 -21.55 -5.29
N ASN A 70 4.20 -22.80 -5.30
CA ASN A 70 2.99 -23.21 -6.03
C ASN A 70 1.70 -23.05 -5.19
N GLU A 71 1.84 -22.63 -3.92
CA GLU A 71 0.74 -22.42 -2.97
C GLU A 71 0.44 -20.93 -2.77
N GLY A 72 0.67 -20.12 -3.81
CA GLY A 72 0.25 -18.72 -3.87
C GLY A 72 1.40 -17.72 -3.87
N TRP A 73 2.64 -18.08 -3.51
CA TRP A 73 3.74 -17.10 -3.53
C TRP A 73 4.06 -16.59 -4.94
N ILE A 74 3.95 -17.43 -5.97
CA ILE A 74 4.11 -16.99 -7.37
C ILE A 74 2.98 -16.02 -7.77
N GLN A 75 1.76 -16.26 -7.29
CA GLN A 75 0.56 -15.51 -7.67
C GLN A 75 0.41 -14.19 -6.91
N ALA A 76 0.92 -14.10 -5.67
CA ALA A 76 0.70 -12.96 -4.78
C ALA A 76 1.05 -11.58 -5.40
N PRO A 77 2.16 -11.41 -6.15
CA PRO A 77 2.46 -10.14 -6.84
C PRO A 77 1.36 -9.68 -7.80
N PHE A 78 0.74 -10.62 -8.52
CA PHE A 78 -0.32 -10.35 -9.49
C PHE A 78 -1.64 -10.07 -8.80
N GLU A 79 -2.01 -10.87 -7.79
CA GLU A 79 -3.22 -10.65 -7.00
C GLU A 79 -3.20 -9.30 -6.27
N LEU A 80 -2.03 -8.89 -5.76
CA LEU A 80 -1.85 -7.59 -5.14
C LEU A 80 -1.89 -6.47 -6.18
N GLY A 81 -1.28 -6.68 -7.35
CA GLY A 81 -1.39 -5.76 -8.48
C GLY A 81 -2.83 -5.50 -8.88
N ALA A 82 -3.64 -6.55 -9.06
CA ALA A 82 -5.07 -6.45 -9.39
C ALA A 82 -5.90 -5.69 -8.34
N LYS A 83 -5.50 -5.74 -7.06
CA LYS A 83 -6.12 -4.93 -6.00
C LYS A 83 -5.75 -3.45 -6.13
N ILE A 84 -4.50 -3.14 -6.43
CA ILE A 84 -4.02 -1.76 -6.62
C ILE A 84 -4.62 -1.15 -7.90
N ALA A 85 -4.79 -1.94 -8.96
CA ALA A 85 -5.35 -1.50 -10.24
C ALA A 85 -6.70 -0.76 -10.08
N GLN A 86 -7.56 -1.25 -9.17
CA GLN A 86 -8.85 -0.63 -8.83
C GLN A 86 -8.72 0.78 -8.26
N LEU A 87 -7.58 1.13 -7.65
CA LEU A 87 -7.33 2.44 -7.04
C LEU A 87 -6.71 3.44 -8.02
N ILE A 88 -6.06 2.96 -9.08
CA ILE A 88 -5.31 3.79 -10.05
C ILE A 88 -5.94 3.84 -11.45
N GLY A 89 -7.08 3.16 -11.65
CA GLY A 89 -7.81 3.16 -12.92
C GLY A 89 -7.15 2.28 -14.01
N ALA A 90 -6.49 1.21 -13.60
CA ALA A 90 -5.90 0.21 -14.50
C ALA A 90 -6.72 -1.09 -14.50
N GLU A 91 -6.54 -1.93 -15.51
CA GLU A 91 -7.11 -3.28 -15.56
C GLU A 91 -6.33 -4.24 -14.64
N ALA A 92 -6.97 -5.35 -14.27
CA ALA A 92 -6.43 -6.28 -13.27
C ALA A 92 -5.08 -6.92 -13.67
N ASP A 93 -4.78 -6.99 -14.96
CA ASP A 93 -3.56 -7.56 -15.53
C ASP A 93 -2.52 -6.51 -15.97
N GLU A 94 -2.78 -5.22 -15.73
CA GLU A 94 -1.86 -4.12 -16.09
C GLU A 94 -0.88 -3.74 -14.96
N VAL A 95 -1.09 -4.28 -13.74
CA VAL A 95 -0.31 -3.91 -12.55
C VAL A 95 0.28 -5.16 -11.89
N ILE A 96 1.54 -5.06 -11.48
CA ILE A 96 2.23 -6.08 -10.67
C ILE A 96 3.00 -5.40 -9.54
N VAL A 97 2.96 -5.98 -8.33
CA VAL A 97 3.79 -5.51 -7.21
C VAL A 97 5.14 -6.21 -7.21
N THR A 98 6.21 -5.45 -7.41
CA THR A 98 7.58 -5.97 -7.47
C THR A 98 8.60 -4.92 -7.06
N ASP A 99 9.77 -5.35 -6.58
CA ASP A 99 10.94 -4.52 -6.28
C ASP A 99 10.65 -3.26 -5.43
N SER A 100 11.40 -2.18 -5.66
CA SER A 100 11.24 -0.86 -5.06
C SER A 100 10.90 0.20 -6.12
N THR A 101 10.42 1.36 -5.67
CA THR A 101 10.06 2.49 -6.56
C THR A 101 11.19 2.86 -7.52
N SER A 102 12.42 3.02 -7.02
CA SER A 102 13.56 3.41 -7.85
C SER A 102 13.94 2.35 -8.89
N ILE A 103 13.82 1.07 -8.54
CA ILE A 103 14.06 -0.04 -9.47
C ILE A 103 13.00 -0.06 -10.57
N ASN A 104 11.72 0.11 -10.22
CA ASN A 104 10.63 0.11 -11.19
C ASN A 104 10.69 1.34 -12.11
N LEU A 105 11.04 2.51 -11.59
CA LEU A 105 11.27 3.71 -12.40
C LEU A 105 12.41 3.50 -13.40
N PHE A 106 13.52 2.89 -12.98
CA PHE A 106 14.62 2.55 -13.88
C PHE A 106 14.17 1.61 -15.00
N LYS A 107 13.44 0.53 -14.67
CA LYS A 107 12.90 -0.42 -15.65
C LYS A 107 11.98 0.28 -16.66
N LEU A 108 11.08 1.14 -16.18
CA LEU A 108 10.16 1.94 -17.00
C LEU A 108 10.92 2.83 -17.97
N VAL A 109 11.90 3.59 -17.47
CA VAL A 109 12.75 4.48 -18.28
C VAL A 109 13.48 3.72 -19.38
N VAL A 110 14.11 2.60 -19.04
CA VAL A 110 14.83 1.76 -20.02
C VAL A 110 13.87 1.22 -21.07
N ALA A 111 12.69 0.75 -20.67
CA ALA A 111 11.67 0.26 -21.61
C ALA A 111 11.17 1.38 -22.54
N ALA A 112 10.88 2.56 -22.01
CA ALA A 112 10.40 3.71 -22.78
C ALA A 112 11.42 4.18 -23.83
N LEU A 113 12.71 4.26 -23.47
CA LEU A 113 13.79 4.61 -24.41
C LEU A 113 13.95 3.57 -25.52
N LYS A 114 13.88 2.27 -25.18
CA LYS A 114 13.94 1.18 -26.16
C LYS A 114 12.74 1.20 -27.11
N ALA A 115 11.55 1.56 -26.62
CA ALA A 115 10.34 1.66 -27.42
C ALA A 115 10.35 2.82 -28.42
N ARG A 116 11.17 3.86 -28.19
CA ARG A 116 11.29 5.04 -29.07
C ARG A 116 12.77 5.35 -29.41
N PRO A 117 13.42 4.54 -30.26
CA PRO A 117 14.80 4.78 -30.66
C PRO A 117 15.01 6.21 -31.19
N GLY A 118 16.12 6.84 -30.82
CA GLY A 118 16.47 8.21 -31.21
C GLY A 118 15.87 9.31 -30.31
N ARG A 119 14.93 9.01 -29.41
CA ARG A 119 14.50 9.95 -28.36
C ARG A 119 15.38 9.78 -27.12
N THR A 120 16.20 10.79 -26.82
CA THR A 120 17.21 10.73 -25.75
C THR A 120 16.90 11.60 -24.53
N LYS A 121 15.80 12.35 -24.55
CA LYS A 121 15.39 13.25 -23.45
C LYS A 121 14.25 12.62 -22.67
N ILE A 122 14.40 12.60 -21.35
CA ILE A 122 13.38 12.19 -20.38
C ILE A 122 13.04 13.40 -19.52
N VAL A 123 11.76 13.59 -19.27
CA VAL A 123 11.25 14.56 -18.30
C VAL A 123 10.61 13.73 -17.19
N SER A 124 11.06 13.93 -15.96
CA SER A 124 10.49 13.37 -14.73
C SER A 124 10.24 14.55 -13.80
N ASP A 125 9.19 14.44 -12.99
CA ASP A 125 8.98 15.25 -11.78
C ASP A 125 9.96 14.84 -10.66
#